data_AF-A0A7S6M1V9-F1
#
_entry.id   AF-A0A7S6M1V9-F1
#
_cell.length_a   1.000
_cell.length_b   1.000
_cell.length_c   1.000
_cell.angle_alpha   90.00
_cell.angle_beta   90.00
_cell.angle_gamma   90.00
#
_symmetry.space_group_name_H-M   'P 1'
#
loop_
_entity.id
_entity.type
_entity.pdbx_description
1 polymer ?
#
loop_
_entity_poly.entity_id
_entity_poly.type
_entity_poly.pdbx_seq_one_letter_code
_entity_poly.pdbx_strand_id
1 'polypeptide(L)'
;MKKQLEGGFSLVEVLLVVAIVALTASLILPALARAKRQGQATVCVSNLRQVYMSLQMYMEESGGEPRYFSPTALSEGPPSLSKVLLICPVDPILGDQSAFYRCKGKVEPLNSSYFWPFDKDNRVWEEISRVDSNPGVLACRVHGELNGRWPSDKAFCGRVPFLYSGRLNRIRMDGSLDVARLSLAPFPGTANRESFRFWRLFTDMRTKWDDHFESGN
;
A
#
# COMPACT_ATOMS: atom_id res chain seq x y z
N MET A 1 19.51 -57.19 40.57
CA MET A 1 19.27 -55.82 40.06
C MET A 1 19.67 -55.78 38.59
N LYS A 2 18.71 -55.67 37.66
CA LYS A 2 19.00 -55.52 36.22
C LYS A 2 19.46 -54.08 35.98
N LYS A 3 20.71 -53.87 35.57
CA LYS A 3 21.21 -52.57 35.12
C LYS A 3 20.49 -52.21 33.82
N GLN A 4 19.68 -51.17 33.86
CA GLN A 4 19.14 -50.52 32.66
C GLN A 4 20.34 -49.87 31.96
N LEU A 5 20.70 -50.34 30.77
CA LEU A 5 21.66 -49.68 29.90
C LEU A 5 20.96 -48.43 29.36
N GLU A 6 21.36 -47.25 29.84
CA GLU A 6 20.89 -45.99 29.24
C GLU A 6 21.47 -45.90 27.83
N GLY A 7 20.61 -46.12 26.83
CA GLY A 7 20.99 -46.06 25.42
C GLY A 7 21.26 -44.61 24.98
N GLY A 8 22.47 -44.36 24.47
CA GLY A 8 22.81 -43.09 23.83
C GLY A 8 22.22 -43.01 22.41
N PHE A 9 21.88 -41.80 21.97
CA PHE A 9 21.39 -41.53 20.62
C PHE A 9 22.45 -41.89 19.57
N SER A 10 22.07 -42.59 18.51
CA SER A 10 22.95 -42.82 17.36
C SER A 10 23.02 -41.59 16.46
N LEU A 11 24.17 -41.40 15.79
CA LEU A 11 24.35 -40.34 14.79
C LEU A 11 23.28 -40.43 13.68
N VAL A 12 22.91 -41.65 13.30
CA VAL A 12 21.91 -41.92 12.25
C VAL A 12 20.52 -41.49 12.68
N GLU A 13 20.12 -41.73 13.93
CA GLU A 13 18.80 -41.31 14.44
C GLU A 13 18.67 -39.79 14.44
N VAL A 14 19.71 -39.06 14.87
CA VAL A 14 19.68 -37.59 14.84
C VAL A 14 19.62 -37.09 13.40
N LEU A 15 20.38 -37.70 12.48
CA LEU A 15 20.45 -37.28 11.08
C LEU A 15 19.12 -37.52 10.33
N LEU A 16 18.43 -38.63 10.60
CA LEU A 16 17.12 -38.92 10.03
C LEU A 16 16.07 -37.91 10.52
N VAL A 17 16.08 -37.56 11.80
CA VAL A 17 15.13 -36.60 12.37
C VAL A 17 15.28 -35.23 11.74
N VAL A 18 16.51 -34.70 11.64
CA VAL A 18 16.72 -33.40 11.00
C VAL A 18 16.36 -33.42 9.51
N ALA A 19 16.55 -34.55 8.81
CA ALA A 19 16.11 -34.71 7.42
C ALA A 19 14.59 -34.61 7.27
N ILE A 20 13.82 -35.27 8.15
CA ILE A 20 12.34 -35.21 8.13
C ILE A 20 11.84 -33.80 8.51
N VAL A 21 12.47 -33.16 9.49
CA VAL A 21 12.14 -31.77 9.87
C VAL A 21 12.43 -30.80 8.73
N ALA A 22 13.57 -30.95 8.04
CA ALA A 22 13.91 -30.11 6.89
C ALA A 22 12.91 -30.27 5.73
N LEU A 23 12.50 -31.52 5.45
CA LEU A 23 11.51 -31.81 4.41
C LEU A 23 10.16 -31.17 4.75
N THR A 24 9.66 -31.33 5.97
CA THR A 24 8.38 -30.75 6.38
C THR A 24 8.41 -29.22 6.46
N ALA A 25 9.50 -28.64 6.97
CA ALA A 25 9.68 -27.19 7.01
C ALA A 25 9.66 -26.56 5.61
N SER A 26 10.24 -27.23 4.60
CA SER A 26 10.26 -26.72 3.21
C SER A 26 8.86 -26.49 2.63
N LEU A 27 7.87 -27.27 3.05
CA LEU A 27 6.48 -27.16 2.60
C LEU A 27 5.69 -26.11 3.42
N ILE A 28 6.01 -25.95 4.70
CA ILE A 28 5.28 -25.04 5.62
C ILE A 28 5.67 -23.59 5.40
N LEU A 29 6.95 -23.28 5.17
CA LEU A 29 7.44 -21.90 5.03
C LEU A 29 6.69 -21.06 3.97
N PRO A 30 6.47 -21.54 2.72
CA PRO A 30 5.74 -20.75 1.74
C PRO A 30 4.26 -20.56 2.11
N ALA A 31 3.63 -21.57 2.72
CA ALA A 31 2.25 -21.49 3.17
C ALA A 31 2.08 -20.48 4.31
N LEU A 32 3.01 -20.49 5.28
CA LEU A 32 3.03 -19.55 6.40
C LEU A 32 3.27 -18.10 5.92
N ALA A 33 4.16 -17.90 4.95
CA ALA A 33 4.40 -16.59 4.36
C ALA A 33 3.15 -16.02 3.69
N ARG A 34 2.38 -16.85 2.97
CA ARG A 34 1.11 -16.46 2.37
C ARG A 34 0.04 -16.14 3.41
N ALA A 35 -0.11 -16.99 4.43
CA ALA A 35 -1.06 -16.77 5.53
C ALA A 35 -0.77 -15.45 6.28
N LYS A 36 0.51 -15.18 6.57
CA LYS A 36 0.94 -13.92 7.19
C LYS A 36 0.56 -12.71 6.34
N ARG A 37 0.83 -12.74 5.03
CA ARG A 37 0.45 -11.65 4.11
C ARG A 37 -1.06 -11.42 4.06
N GLN A 38 -1.87 -12.48 4.08
CA GLN A 38 -3.34 -12.38 4.12
C GLN A 38 -3.84 -11.75 5.43
N GLY A 39 -3.27 -12.15 6.58
CA GLY A 39 -3.56 -11.54 7.87
C GLY A 39 -3.23 -10.04 7.89
N GLN A 40 -2.05 -9.67 7.38
CA GLN A 40 -1.65 -8.26 7.27
C GLN A 40 -2.56 -7.47 6.31
N ALA A 41 -3.01 -8.06 5.20
CA ALA A 41 -3.98 -7.42 4.30
C ALA A 41 -5.32 -7.14 4.98
N THR A 42 -5.77 -8.03 5.86
CA THR A 42 -7.01 -7.84 6.65
C THR A 42 -6.89 -6.63 7.59
N VAL A 43 -5.73 -6.46 8.22
CA VAL A 43 -5.45 -5.27 9.05
C VAL A 43 -5.42 -3.99 8.21
N CYS A 44 -4.83 -4.02 7.01
CA CYS A 44 -4.87 -2.87 6.09
C CYS A 44 -6.30 -2.45 5.76
N VAL A 45 -7.17 -3.42 5.48
CA VAL A 45 -8.59 -3.17 5.22
C VAL A 45 -9.30 -2.54 6.42
N SER A 46 -8.98 -2.99 7.64
CA SER A 46 -9.48 -2.36 8.87
C SER A 46 -8.99 -0.92 9.01
N ASN A 47 -7.71 -0.66 8.75
CA ASN A 47 -7.14 0.68 8.80
C ASN A 47 -7.79 1.61 7.78
N LEU A 48 -8.03 1.15 6.54
CA LEU A 48 -8.77 1.93 5.51
C LEU A 48 -10.14 2.39 6.02
N ARG A 49 -10.90 1.48 6.64
CA ARG A 49 -12.20 1.82 7.23
C ARG A 49 -12.08 2.81 8.38
N GLN A 50 -11.11 2.63 9.27
CA GLN A 50 -10.90 3.54 10.41
C GLN A 50 -10.53 4.95 9.96
N VAL A 51 -9.65 5.08 8.96
CA VAL A 51 -9.30 6.37 8.37
C VAL A 51 -10.51 6.99 7.69
N TYR A 52 -11.27 6.22 6.92
CA TYR A 52 -12.52 6.70 6.30
C TYR A 52 -13.53 7.20 7.32
N MET A 53 -13.79 6.45 8.40
CA MET A 53 -14.70 6.89 9.47
C MET A 53 -14.22 8.19 10.11
N SER A 54 -12.92 8.31 10.39
CA SER A 54 -12.36 9.54 10.97
C SER A 54 -12.54 10.76 10.07
N LEU A 55 -12.45 10.54 8.75
CA LEU A 55 -12.69 11.58 7.77
C LEU A 55 -14.17 11.96 7.73
N GLN A 56 -15.09 10.99 7.72
CA GLN A 56 -16.53 11.28 7.73
C GLN A 56 -16.90 12.12 8.96
N MET A 57 -16.42 11.73 10.15
CA MET A 57 -16.62 12.50 11.39
C MET A 57 -16.09 13.94 11.24
N TYR A 58 -14.91 14.11 10.65
CA TYR A 58 -14.34 15.44 10.41
C TYR A 58 -15.18 16.26 9.43
N MET A 59 -15.64 15.67 8.33
CA MET A 59 -16.44 16.36 7.31
C MET A 59 -17.81 16.77 7.87
N GLU A 60 -18.42 15.93 8.70
CA GLU A 60 -19.66 16.22 9.41
C GLU A 60 -19.50 17.42 10.36
N GLU A 61 -18.37 17.50 11.10
CA GLU A 61 -18.12 18.59 12.05
C GLU A 61 -17.68 19.89 11.37
N SER A 62 -16.78 19.81 10.38
CA SER A 62 -16.19 20.97 9.70
C SER A 62 -17.07 21.54 8.57
N GLY A 63 -18.11 20.81 8.14
CA GLY A 63 -19.02 21.23 7.08
C GLY A 63 -18.43 21.21 5.68
N GLY A 64 -17.30 20.52 5.47
CA GLY A 64 -16.66 20.44 4.16
C GLY A 64 -15.52 19.43 4.09
N GLU A 65 -15.10 19.13 2.87
CA GLU A 65 -13.94 18.28 2.64
C GLU A 65 -12.66 18.98 3.12
N PRO A 66 -11.74 18.26 3.79
CA PRO A 66 -10.47 18.84 4.21
C PRO A 66 -9.69 19.37 3.00
N ARG A 67 -9.31 20.67 3.05
CA ARG A 67 -8.51 21.33 1.99
C ARG A 67 -7.21 20.57 1.69
N TYR A 68 -6.64 19.97 2.72
CA TYR A 68 -5.52 19.04 2.64
C TYR A 68 -5.76 17.92 3.66
N PHE A 69 -6.32 16.78 3.25
CA PHE A 69 -6.11 15.55 4.01
C PHE A 69 -4.76 14.97 3.61
N SER A 70 -3.70 15.70 3.95
CA SER A 70 -2.40 15.05 3.92
C SER A 70 -2.36 14.09 5.10
N PRO A 71 -1.99 12.82 4.91
CA PRO A 71 -1.63 11.98 6.04
C PRO A 71 -0.53 12.61 6.90
N THR A 72 0.21 13.62 6.39
CA THR A 72 1.10 14.43 7.22
C THR A 72 0.37 15.29 8.25
N ALA A 73 -0.83 15.81 7.97
CA ALA A 73 -1.62 16.58 8.95
C ALA A 73 -2.08 15.68 10.12
N LEU A 74 -2.39 14.41 9.86
CA LEU A 74 -2.61 13.41 10.91
C LEU A 74 -1.29 12.97 11.59
N SER A 75 -0.16 13.04 10.89
CA SER A 75 1.16 12.80 11.47
C SER A 75 1.67 13.94 12.36
N GLU A 76 1.06 15.12 12.28
CA GLU A 76 1.28 16.28 13.14
C GLU A 76 0.44 16.23 14.43
N GLY A 77 -0.50 15.29 14.53
CA GLY A 77 -1.20 14.94 15.78
C GLY A 77 -0.28 14.22 16.79
N PRO A 78 -0.77 13.88 18.00
CA PRO A 78 0.06 13.25 19.03
C PRO A 78 0.78 12.01 18.47
N PRO A 79 2.12 11.92 18.62
CA PRO A 79 3.00 11.13 17.76
C PRO A 79 2.83 9.59 17.85
N SER A 80 1.97 9.09 18.74
CA SER A 80 1.87 7.68 19.10
C SER A 80 0.67 6.94 18.51
N LEU A 81 -0.46 7.58 18.22
CA LEU A 81 -1.66 6.87 17.73
C LEU A 81 -1.90 6.98 16.21
N SER A 82 -1.56 8.12 15.59
CA SER A 82 -1.92 8.39 14.19
C SER A 82 -1.05 7.61 13.18
N LYS A 83 0.23 7.37 13.51
CA LYS A 83 1.17 6.69 12.60
C LYS A 83 0.81 5.21 12.38
N VAL A 84 0.32 4.50 13.39
CA VAL A 84 -0.02 3.07 13.27
C VAL A 84 -1.20 2.84 12.31
N LEU A 85 -2.20 3.71 12.33
CA LEU A 85 -3.36 3.61 11.45
C LEU A 85 -3.02 3.95 10.00
N LEU A 86 -2.10 4.89 9.79
CA LEU A 86 -1.72 5.37 8.46
C LEU A 86 -0.68 4.49 7.78
N ILE A 87 -0.08 3.54 8.49
CA ILE A 87 0.90 2.62 7.95
C ILE A 87 0.23 1.27 7.67
N CYS A 88 0.49 0.75 6.48
CA CYS A 88 0.04 -0.57 6.09
C CYS A 88 1.03 -1.61 6.66
N PRO A 89 0.56 -2.70 7.28
CA PRO A 89 1.45 -3.69 7.91
C PRO A 89 2.27 -4.53 6.92
N VAL A 90 1.98 -4.46 5.61
CA VAL A 90 2.81 -5.06 4.56
C VAL A 90 3.83 -4.08 3.98
N ASP A 91 3.79 -2.81 4.39
CA ASP A 91 4.72 -1.79 3.90
C ASP A 91 6.14 -2.09 4.40
N PRO A 92 7.07 -2.46 3.51
CA PRO A 92 8.43 -2.84 3.91
C PRO A 92 9.27 -1.62 4.32
N ILE A 93 8.80 -0.41 4.01
CA ILE A 93 9.53 0.85 4.18
C ILE A 93 9.04 1.57 5.41
N LEU A 94 7.72 1.71 5.56
CA LEU A 94 7.16 2.44 6.69
C LEU A 94 7.08 1.64 7.99
N GLY A 95 7.35 0.34 7.93
CA GLY A 95 7.69 -0.45 9.12
C GLY A 95 9.05 -0.06 9.72
N ASP A 96 9.90 0.61 8.94
CA ASP A 96 11.19 1.19 9.36
C ASP A 96 11.03 2.71 9.44
N GLN A 97 10.94 3.25 10.67
CA GLN A 97 10.65 4.65 10.95
C GLN A 97 11.73 5.64 10.44
N SER A 98 12.77 5.13 9.77
CA SER A 98 13.87 5.88 9.17
C SER A 98 13.67 6.18 7.68
N ALA A 99 12.54 5.78 7.09
CA ALA A 99 12.26 5.98 5.67
C ALA A 99 12.02 7.45 5.30
N PHE A 100 13.09 8.12 4.89
CA PHE A 100 13.04 9.43 4.27
C PHE A 100 13.43 9.33 2.79
N TYR A 101 12.87 10.20 1.95
CA TYR A 101 13.40 10.41 0.59
C TYR A 101 13.93 11.82 0.45
N ARG A 102 15.09 11.97 -0.19
CA ARG A 102 15.63 13.29 -0.51
C ARG A 102 15.05 13.78 -1.84
N CYS A 103 14.26 14.84 -1.76
CA CYS A 103 13.77 15.59 -2.90
C CYS A 103 14.49 16.94 -2.98
N LYS A 104 15.20 17.24 -4.08
CA LYS A 104 15.84 18.55 -4.29
C LYS A 104 16.64 19.05 -3.06
N GLY A 105 17.33 18.13 -2.37
CA GLY A 105 18.10 18.42 -1.17
C GLY A 105 17.30 18.55 0.14
N LYS A 106 15.96 18.48 0.10
CA LYS A 106 15.08 18.39 1.26
C LYS A 106 14.76 16.94 1.59
N VAL A 107 14.72 16.61 2.87
CA VAL A 107 14.34 15.31 3.39
C VAL A 107 12.82 15.33 3.59
N GLU A 108 12.09 14.54 2.80
CA GLU A 108 10.63 14.40 2.93
C GLU A 108 10.31 13.07 3.61
N PRO A 109 9.53 13.08 4.71
CA PRO A 109 9.14 11.86 5.39
C PRO A 109 7.97 11.20 4.66
N LEU A 110 8.04 9.89 4.45
CA LEU A 110 6.85 9.10 4.13
C LEU A 110 6.09 8.90 5.44
N ASN A 111 4.85 9.37 5.53
CA ASN A 111 4.06 9.30 6.78
C ASN A 111 2.82 8.42 6.66
N SER A 112 2.58 7.79 5.51
CA SER A 112 1.42 6.94 5.28
C SER A 112 1.66 5.97 4.14
N SER A 113 1.11 4.77 4.22
CA SER A 113 1.05 3.81 3.12
C SER A 113 -0.17 4.04 2.23
N TYR A 114 -1.13 4.84 2.69
CA TYR A 114 -2.37 5.13 1.97
C TYR A 114 -2.26 6.43 1.17
N PHE A 115 -2.86 6.41 -0.02
CA PHE A 115 -2.95 7.53 -0.95
C PHE A 115 -4.34 8.15 -0.95
N TRP A 116 -4.36 9.47 -1.04
CA TRP A 116 -5.55 10.30 -1.01
C TRP A 116 -5.55 11.20 -2.26
N PRO A 117 -6.64 11.23 -3.05
CA PRO A 117 -6.70 11.99 -4.30
C PRO A 117 -7.19 13.44 -4.12
N PHE A 118 -7.77 13.80 -2.97
CA PHE A 118 -8.37 15.13 -2.80
C PHE A 118 -7.31 16.15 -2.41
N ASP A 119 -6.77 16.79 -3.44
CA ASP A 119 -6.50 18.21 -3.35
C ASP A 119 -7.70 18.89 -4.01
N LYS A 120 -8.43 19.74 -3.29
CA LYS A 120 -9.62 20.44 -3.77
C LYS A 120 -9.36 21.31 -5.01
N ASP A 121 -8.10 21.65 -5.29
CA ASP A 121 -7.69 22.42 -6.48
C ASP A 121 -7.27 21.49 -7.64
N ASN A 122 -7.47 20.17 -7.49
CA ASN A 122 -7.08 19.16 -8.47
C ASN A 122 -8.21 18.88 -9.47
N ARG A 123 -8.01 19.37 -10.70
CA ARG A 123 -8.86 19.10 -11.88
C ARG A 123 -9.16 17.60 -12.09
N VAL A 124 -8.29 16.70 -11.62
CA VAL A 124 -8.51 15.26 -11.73
C VAL A 124 -9.65 14.79 -10.82
N TRP A 125 -9.74 15.32 -9.59
CA TRP A 125 -10.79 14.94 -8.66
C TRP A 125 -12.17 15.42 -9.14
N GLU A 126 -12.26 16.66 -9.61
CA GLU A 126 -13.51 17.18 -10.20
C GLU A 126 -14.01 16.32 -11.35
N GLU A 127 -13.11 15.84 -12.21
CA GLU A 127 -13.47 14.98 -13.32
C GLU A 127 -13.96 13.60 -12.85
N ILE A 128 -13.24 12.99 -11.90
CA ILE A 128 -13.63 11.70 -11.33
C ILE A 128 -15.02 11.81 -10.69
N SER A 129 -15.26 12.84 -9.88
CA SER A 129 -16.54 13.07 -9.20
C SER A 129 -17.70 13.41 -10.14
N ARG A 130 -17.42 13.84 -11.39
CA ARG A 130 -18.44 14.03 -12.42
C ARG A 130 -18.85 12.74 -13.12
N VAL A 131 -17.91 11.82 -13.31
CA VAL A 131 -18.14 10.59 -14.08
C VAL A 131 -18.56 9.44 -13.18
N ASP A 132 -18.04 9.39 -11.96
CA ASP A 132 -18.30 8.35 -10.97
C ASP A 132 -19.08 8.96 -9.80
N SER A 133 -20.30 8.46 -9.55
CA SER A 133 -21.13 8.92 -8.43
C SER A 133 -20.64 8.41 -7.07
N ASN A 134 -19.73 7.43 -7.06
CA ASN A 134 -19.17 6.85 -5.85
C ASN A 134 -17.67 6.59 -6.03
N PRO A 135 -16.83 7.63 -6.20
CA PRO A 135 -15.42 7.42 -6.45
C PRO A 135 -14.69 6.86 -5.21
N GLY A 136 -13.57 6.21 -5.45
CA GLY A 136 -12.58 5.84 -4.44
C GLY A 136 -12.06 7.08 -3.73
N VAL A 137 -11.97 7.02 -2.40
CA VAL A 137 -11.50 8.15 -1.58
C VAL A 137 -10.12 7.89 -0.98
N LEU A 138 -9.81 6.64 -0.66
CA LEU A 138 -8.55 6.26 -0.05
C LEU A 138 -8.11 4.91 -0.62
N ALA A 139 -6.84 4.78 -0.96
CA ALA A 139 -6.30 3.55 -1.53
C ALA A 139 -4.93 3.19 -0.91
N CYS A 140 -4.72 1.92 -0.62
CA CYS A 140 -3.42 1.43 -0.15
C CYS A 140 -2.44 1.32 -1.31
N ARG A 141 -1.24 1.91 -1.18
CA ARG A 141 -0.22 1.93 -2.23
C ARG A 141 0.69 0.71 -2.28
N VAL A 142 0.64 -0.17 -1.27
CA VAL A 142 1.63 -1.24 -1.11
C VAL A 142 1.06 -2.64 -1.32
N HIS A 143 -0.27 -2.75 -1.49
CA HIS A 143 -0.93 -3.99 -1.86
C HIS A 143 -0.89 -4.17 -3.38
N GLY A 144 0.22 -4.64 -3.92
CA GLY A 144 0.34 -4.87 -5.37
C GLY A 144 1.65 -5.57 -5.74
N GLU A 145 1.92 -5.64 -7.03
CA GLU A 145 3.19 -6.10 -7.57
C GLU A 145 4.17 -4.93 -7.61
N LEU A 146 5.35 -5.11 -7.02
CA LEU A 146 6.40 -4.10 -7.01
C LEU A 146 7.04 -4.01 -8.41
N ASN A 147 6.87 -2.88 -9.10
CA ASN A 147 7.38 -2.61 -10.45
C ASN A 147 8.65 -1.75 -10.38
N GLY A 148 9.72 -2.37 -9.93
CA GLY A 148 11.04 -1.75 -9.93
C GLY A 148 11.64 -1.62 -8.54
N ARG A 149 12.74 -0.89 -8.49
CA ARG A 149 13.50 -0.70 -7.25
C ARG A 149 13.06 0.60 -6.59
N TRP A 150 13.02 0.60 -5.25
CA TRP A 150 12.88 1.84 -4.50
C TRP A 150 13.97 2.83 -4.95
N PRO A 151 13.61 4.09 -5.25
CA PRO A 151 14.56 5.05 -5.77
C PRO A 151 15.68 5.32 -4.77
N SER A 152 16.92 5.27 -5.22
CA SER A 152 18.06 5.79 -4.47
C SER A 152 18.04 7.33 -4.51
N ASP A 153 17.66 7.95 -3.39
CA ASP A 153 17.89 9.33 -2.90
C ASP A 153 17.89 10.57 -3.84
N LYS A 154 17.61 10.48 -5.15
CA LYS A 154 17.83 11.62 -6.07
C LYS A 154 16.79 11.86 -7.16
N ALA A 155 15.80 10.99 -7.36
CA ALA A 155 14.99 11.02 -8.58
C ALA A 155 13.54 11.53 -8.41
N PHE A 156 12.97 11.56 -7.20
CA PHE A 156 11.53 11.80 -7.04
C PHE A 156 11.24 12.92 -6.04
N CYS A 157 10.48 13.92 -6.51
CA CYS A 157 10.09 15.10 -5.76
C CYS A 157 8.58 15.27 -5.77
N GLY A 158 7.96 15.29 -4.59
CA GLY A 158 6.54 15.64 -4.42
C GLY A 158 5.52 14.62 -4.93
N ARG A 159 5.96 13.45 -5.41
CA ARG A 159 5.08 12.32 -5.73
C ARG A 159 5.81 11.06 -5.26
N VAL A 160 5.34 10.45 -4.17
CA VAL A 160 5.77 9.10 -3.81
C VAL A 160 5.55 8.24 -5.07
N PRO A 161 6.59 7.62 -5.65
CA PRO A 161 6.39 6.79 -6.81
C PRO A 161 5.44 5.66 -6.43
N PHE A 162 4.40 5.43 -7.23
CA PHE A 162 3.55 4.26 -7.09
C PHE A 162 4.37 3.05 -7.51
N LEU A 163 5.27 2.59 -6.65
CA LEU A 163 6.14 1.46 -6.98
C LEU A 163 5.38 0.16 -7.10
N TYR A 164 4.11 0.14 -6.67
CA TYR A 164 3.24 -1.02 -6.79
C TYR A 164 2.19 -0.78 -7.86
N SER A 165 1.91 -1.81 -8.65
CA SER A 165 0.82 -1.86 -9.64
C SER A 165 -0.01 -3.12 -9.43
N GLY A 166 -1.04 -3.32 -10.25
CA GLY A 166 -1.95 -4.44 -10.11
C GLY A 166 -3.08 -4.13 -9.15
N ARG A 167 -3.44 -5.10 -8.30
CA ARG A 167 -4.66 -5.07 -7.49
C ARG A 167 -4.42 -4.45 -6.11
N LEU A 168 -4.84 -3.19 -5.95
CA LEU A 168 -4.70 -2.40 -4.73
C LEU A 168 -6.05 -2.26 -4.02
N ASN A 169 -6.04 -2.30 -2.69
CA ASN A 169 -7.27 -2.07 -1.90
C ASN A 169 -7.61 -0.58 -1.89
N ARG A 170 -8.88 -0.25 -2.14
CA ARG A 170 -9.45 1.08 -1.98
C ARG A 170 -10.73 1.04 -1.16
N ILE A 171 -11.10 2.18 -0.60
CA ILE A 171 -12.43 2.44 -0.03
C ILE A 171 -13.09 3.55 -0.84
N ARG A 172 -14.39 3.42 -1.10
CA ARG A 172 -15.20 4.36 -1.90
C ARG A 172 -15.92 5.37 -1.00
N MET A 173 -16.54 6.37 -1.61
CA MET A 173 -17.26 7.46 -0.94
C MET A 173 -18.41 6.97 -0.06
N ASP A 174 -19.02 5.81 -0.35
CA ASP A 174 -20.03 5.17 0.48
C ASP A 174 -19.46 4.28 1.60
N GLY A 175 -18.13 4.18 1.72
CA GLY A 175 -17.45 3.31 2.67
C GLY A 175 -17.31 1.85 2.21
N SER A 176 -17.78 1.50 1.01
CA SER A 176 -17.56 0.17 0.43
C SER A 176 -16.07 -0.04 0.12
N LEU A 177 -15.58 -1.25 0.40
CA LEU A 177 -14.22 -1.65 0.07
C LEU A 177 -14.21 -2.33 -1.29
N ASP A 178 -13.19 -1.99 -2.08
CA ASP A 178 -13.07 -2.43 -3.45
C ASP A 178 -11.60 -2.62 -3.81
N VAL A 179 -11.33 -3.38 -4.88
CA VAL A 179 -9.99 -3.67 -5.36
C VAL A 179 -9.79 -2.97 -6.70
N ALA A 180 -9.04 -1.88 -6.68
CA ALA A 180 -8.71 -1.11 -7.87
C ALA A 180 -7.52 -1.71 -8.61
N ARG A 181 -7.57 -1.71 -9.94
CA ARG A 181 -6.44 -2.14 -10.79
C ARG A 181 -5.64 -0.93 -11.25
N LEU A 182 -4.46 -0.74 -10.68
CA LEU A 182 -3.51 0.26 -11.17
C LEU A 182 -2.65 -0.35 -12.29
N SER A 183 -2.77 0.18 -13.50
CA SER A 183 -1.92 -0.17 -14.63
C SER A 183 -0.83 0.87 -14.84
N LEU A 184 0.41 0.41 -15.03
CA LEU A 184 1.48 1.18 -15.64
C LEU A 184 1.20 1.33 -17.13
N ALA A 185 1.33 2.55 -17.66
CA ALA A 185 1.30 2.79 -19.10
C ALA A 185 2.47 3.70 -19.49
N PRO A 186 3.21 3.43 -20.58
CA PRO A 186 4.16 4.39 -21.14
C PRO A 186 3.42 5.69 -21.49
N PHE A 187 3.97 6.84 -21.11
CA PHE A 187 3.39 8.14 -21.49
C PHE A 187 3.70 8.41 -22.98
N PRO A 188 2.70 8.72 -23.82
CA PRO A 188 2.91 9.03 -25.23
C PRO A 188 3.96 10.13 -25.43
N GLY A 189 4.91 9.92 -26.34
CA GLY A 189 5.96 10.91 -26.63
C GLY A 189 7.13 10.96 -25.64
N THR A 190 7.21 10.06 -24.66
CA THR A 190 8.40 9.92 -23.80
C THR A 190 8.92 8.49 -23.84
N ALA A 191 10.08 8.29 -24.48
CA ALA A 191 10.65 6.96 -24.76
C ALA A 191 10.97 6.11 -23.51
N ASN A 192 10.80 6.61 -22.29
CA ASN A 192 11.15 5.90 -21.05
C ASN A 192 10.45 6.45 -19.78
N ARG A 193 9.27 7.07 -19.87
CA ARG A 193 8.50 7.46 -18.68
C ARG A 193 7.15 6.78 -18.67
N GLU A 194 7.10 5.59 -18.06
CA GLU A 194 5.82 5.02 -17.64
C GLU A 194 5.14 5.98 -16.66
N SER A 195 3.95 6.44 -17.03
CA SER A 195 3.11 7.27 -16.18
C SER A 195 1.95 6.43 -15.66
N PHE A 196 1.78 6.44 -14.35
CA PHE A 196 0.66 5.78 -13.70
C PHE A 196 -0.65 6.43 -14.15
N ARG A 197 -1.60 5.62 -14.60
CA ARG A 197 -3.01 6.05 -14.75
C ARG A 197 -3.66 6.12 -13.36
N PHE A 198 -3.14 7.00 -12.50
CA PHE A 198 -3.46 6.99 -11.08
C PHE A 198 -4.95 7.25 -10.79
N TRP A 199 -5.67 7.94 -11.67
CA TRP A 199 -7.12 8.13 -11.54
C TRP A 199 -7.89 6.80 -11.59
N ARG A 200 -7.39 5.78 -12.30
CA ARG A 200 -7.97 4.42 -12.29
C ARG A 200 -7.90 3.74 -10.92
N LEU A 201 -7.07 4.25 -10.01
CA LEU A 201 -7.10 3.82 -8.62
C LEU A 201 -8.40 4.22 -7.93
N PHE A 202 -9.04 5.30 -8.38
CA PHE A 202 -10.19 5.92 -7.71
C PHE A 202 -11.48 5.83 -8.51
N THR A 203 -11.43 5.42 -9.76
CA THR A 203 -12.64 5.17 -10.53
C THR A 203 -12.40 4.03 -11.52
N ASP A 204 -13.44 3.24 -11.75
CA ASP A 204 -13.46 2.25 -12.85
C ASP A 204 -14.11 2.81 -14.10
N MET A 205 -14.67 4.02 -14.00
CA MET A 205 -15.32 4.67 -15.10
C MET A 205 -14.28 5.22 -16.08
N ARG A 206 -14.64 5.20 -17.35
CA ARG A 206 -13.82 5.80 -18.41
C ARG A 206 -13.80 7.31 -18.24
N THR A 207 -12.61 7.89 -18.12
CA THR A 207 -12.40 9.33 -18.01
C THR A 207 -11.85 9.90 -19.33
N LYS A 208 -11.98 11.20 -19.57
CA LYS A 208 -11.36 11.86 -20.75
C LYS A 208 -9.83 11.63 -20.83
N TRP A 209 -9.19 11.39 -19.70
CA TRP A 209 -7.77 11.06 -19.64
C TRP A 209 -7.49 9.73 -20.30
N ASP A 210 -8.39 8.74 -20.16
CA ASP A 210 -8.23 7.44 -20.83
C ASP A 210 -8.19 7.59 -22.35
N ASP A 211 -8.99 8.52 -22.90
CA ASP A 211 -8.98 8.82 -24.33
C ASP A 211 -7.66 9.48 -24.77
N HIS A 212 -7.09 10.38 -23.95
CA HIS A 212 -5.75 10.93 -24.21
C HIS A 212 -4.67 9.84 -24.26
N PHE A 213 -4.69 8.88 -23.33
CA PHE A 213 -3.68 7.83 -23.29
C PHE A 213 -3.90 6.70 -24.30
N GLU A 214 -5.13 6.50 -24.80
CA GLU A 214 -5.45 5.50 -25.83
C GLU A 214 -5.33 6.06 -27.26
N SER A 215 -5.49 7.38 -27.45
CA SER A 215 -5.35 8.04 -28.75
C SER A 215 -3.90 8.31 -29.19
N GLY A 216 -2.93 8.15 -28.28
CA GLY A 216 -1.50 8.27 -28.60
C GLY A 216 -0.99 9.66 -28.96
N ASN A 217 -1.82 10.71 -28.80
CA ASN A 217 -1.49 12.12 -29.03
C ASN A 217 -1.00 12.83 -27.76
#